data_AF-A7RZZ4-F1
#
_entry.id   AF-A7RZZ4-F1
#
_cell.length_a   1.000
_cell.length_b   1.000
_cell.length_c   1.000
_cell.angle_alpha   90.00
_cell.angle_beta   90.00
_cell.angle_gamma   90.00
#
_symmetry.space_group_name_H-M   'P 1'
#
loop_
_entity.id
_entity.type
_entity.pdbx_description
1 polymer ?
#
loop_
_entity_poly.entity_id
_entity_poly.type
_entity_poly.pdbx_seq_one_letter_code
_entity_poly.pdbx_strand_id
1 'polypeptide(L)'
;MSGNRNIMEQLLSKSDPPFLKDSQSENKAIRLSDNSDQHRADDLNSCAKDQEALVTLPMAEHSASDNLTPASNPSNAPSDGSTAALEVLNERWGQGSSTLLHAAACSKHGDIVYALLRIGADPTVRDERGRTPYDAANRKEARNEFRRFMADHPDMHDYTLTHIPSPLTQVQLEEKEKKEAEKRKAQKKAKKQRAKEKKAIDQLKMEEEKKQERLSKLSDREKRARAAEQRFARQQVNSTEVGKISDAQRCAFCSRDLSGRVPFERLSFKYCNTTCVREHRLLLENR
;
A
#
# COMPACT_ATOMS: atom_id res chain seq x y z
N MET A 1 22.12 -40.12 -37.83
CA MET A 1 21.78 -40.14 -36.39
C MET A 1 21.32 -38.76 -36.00
N SER A 2 20.10 -38.71 -35.50
CA SER A 2 19.31 -37.53 -35.20
C SER A 2 19.83 -36.73 -34.01
N GLY A 3 19.39 -35.47 -33.94
CA GLY A 3 19.18 -34.80 -32.65
C GLY A 3 20.07 -33.59 -32.44
N ASN A 4 19.55 -32.41 -32.80
CA ASN A 4 19.49 -31.26 -31.90
C ASN A 4 18.66 -30.16 -32.59
N ARG A 5 17.34 -30.38 -32.58
CA ARG A 5 16.35 -29.34 -32.82
C ARG A 5 16.03 -28.67 -31.48
N ASN A 6 15.91 -27.34 -31.55
CA ASN A 6 15.07 -26.52 -30.68
C ASN A 6 15.40 -26.39 -29.18
N ILE A 7 16.24 -25.40 -28.87
CA ILE A 7 16.29 -24.76 -27.53
C ILE A 7 15.09 -23.79 -27.32
N MET A 8 14.31 -23.48 -28.37
CA MET A 8 13.09 -22.64 -28.29
C MET A 8 11.81 -23.41 -27.93
N GLU A 9 11.88 -24.74 -27.73
CA GLU A 9 10.69 -25.57 -27.45
C GLU A 9 10.62 -26.05 -25.99
N GLN A 10 11.61 -25.67 -25.16
CA GLN A 10 11.65 -26.03 -23.73
C GLN A 10 11.11 -24.96 -22.77
N LEU A 11 10.58 -23.84 -23.27
CA LEU A 11 10.01 -22.77 -22.43
C LEU A 11 8.48 -22.71 -22.42
N LEU A 12 7.79 -23.70 -22.99
CA LEU A 12 6.31 -23.73 -23.08
C LEU A 12 5.66 -24.96 -22.43
N SER A 13 6.37 -25.78 -21.65
CA SER A 13 5.80 -27.03 -21.07
C SER A 13 5.99 -27.25 -19.57
N LYS A 14 6.18 -26.19 -18.76
CA LYS A 14 6.22 -26.34 -17.29
C LYS A 14 5.29 -25.37 -16.59
N SER A 15 4.01 -25.75 -16.51
CA SER A 15 3.17 -25.61 -15.30
C SER A 15 1.73 -26.02 -15.63
N ASP A 16 1.44 -27.32 -15.50
CA ASP A 16 0.06 -27.75 -15.29
C ASP A 16 -0.46 -27.19 -13.95
N PRO A 17 -1.71 -26.72 -13.88
CA PRO A 17 -2.32 -26.22 -12.66
C PRO A 17 -2.72 -27.39 -11.74
N PRO A 18 -2.40 -27.37 -10.44
CA PRO A 18 -2.93 -28.37 -9.53
C PRO A 18 -4.32 -27.95 -9.04
N PHE A 19 -5.26 -28.88 -9.17
CA PHE A 19 -6.33 -29.13 -8.21
C PHE A 19 -7.38 -28.03 -7.97
N LEU A 20 -8.47 -28.10 -8.76
CA LEU A 20 -9.81 -27.81 -8.26
C LEU A 20 -10.15 -28.86 -7.18
N LYS A 21 -10.14 -28.45 -5.91
CA LYS A 21 -10.63 -29.23 -4.77
C LYS A 21 -11.60 -28.37 -3.97
N ASP A 22 -12.85 -28.83 -3.96
CA ASP A 22 -13.87 -28.69 -2.92
C ASP A 22 -14.30 -27.27 -2.48
N SER A 23 -15.33 -26.78 -3.17
CA SER A 23 -16.18 -25.62 -2.87
C SER A 23 -17.06 -25.76 -1.60
N GLN A 24 -16.70 -26.62 -0.64
CA GLN A 24 -17.48 -26.84 0.60
C GLN A 24 -16.83 -26.31 1.88
N SER A 25 -15.56 -25.89 1.88
CA SER A 25 -14.93 -25.29 3.08
C SER A 25 -15.02 -23.76 3.12
N GLU A 26 -15.14 -23.08 1.98
CA GLU A 26 -15.25 -21.60 1.92
C GLU A 26 -16.63 -21.08 2.38
N ASN A 27 -17.67 -21.93 2.30
CA ASN A 27 -19.02 -21.56 2.73
C ASN A 27 -19.23 -21.56 4.27
N LYS A 28 -18.26 -22.07 5.04
CA LYS A 28 -18.32 -22.02 6.52
C LYS A 28 -17.75 -20.72 7.10
N ALA A 29 -16.86 -20.04 6.36
CA ALA A 29 -16.34 -18.72 6.75
C ALA A 29 -17.29 -17.57 6.39
N ILE A 30 -18.09 -17.72 5.32
CA ILE A 30 -19.07 -16.70 4.89
C ILE A 30 -20.33 -16.68 5.77
N ARG A 31 -20.73 -17.81 6.37
CA ARG A 31 -21.89 -17.86 7.28
C ARG A 31 -21.63 -17.31 8.69
N LEU A 32 -20.39 -17.03 9.05
CA LEU A 32 -20.04 -16.37 10.33
C LEU A 32 -19.96 -14.84 10.21
N SER A 33 -19.80 -14.29 9.00
CA SER A 33 -19.92 -12.84 8.76
C SER A 33 -21.39 -12.38 8.77
N ASP A 34 -22.31 -13.21 8.28
CA ASP A 34 -23.73 -12.80 8.15
C ASP A 34 -24.42 -12.56 9.51
N ASN A 35 -24.08 -13.30 10.57
CA ASN A 35 -24.63 -13.06 11.92
C ASN A 35 -24.02 -11.82 12.61
N SER A 36 -22.76 -11.49 12.32
CA SER A 36 -22.11 -10.25 12.77
C SER A 36 -22.70 -9.02 12.07
N ASP A 37 -22.97 -9.18 10.77
CA ASP A 37 -23.44 -8.09 9.92
C ASP A 37 -24.95 -7.84 10.08
N GLN A 38 -25.74 -8.86 10.43
CA GLN A 38 -27.14 -8.70 10.81
C GLN A 38 -27.31 -7.93 12.13
N HIS A 39 -26.51 -8.26 13.17
CA HIS A 39 -26.48 -7.48 14.41
C HIS A 39 -26.05 -6.03 14.16
N ARG A 40 -25.04 -5.80 13.30
CA ARG A 40 -24.64 -4.45 12.87
C ARG A 40 -25.74 -3.70 12.12
N ALA A 41 -26.52 -4.38 11.30
CA ALA A 41 -27.64 -3.77 10.58
C ALA A 41 -28.80 -3.40 11.52
N ASP A 42 -29.09 -4.24 12.52
CA ASP A 42 -30.08 -3.96 13.57
C ASP A 42 -29.62 -2.84 14.52
N ASP A 43 -28.31 -2.70 14.74
CA ASP A 43 -27.70 -1.59 15.46
C ASP A 43 -27.73 -0.27 14.67
N LEU A 44 -27.49 -0.32 13.35
CA LEU A 44 -27.65 0.81 12.44
C LEU A 44 -29.11 1.28 12.39
N ASN A 45 -30.06 0.34 12.41
CA ASN A 45 -31.50 0.63 12.38
C ASN A 45 -32.03 1.18 13.71
N SER A 46 -31.46 0.77 14.85
CA SER A 46 -31.75 1.36 16.17
C SER A 46 -31.26 2.81 16.24
N CYS A 47 -30.04 3.06 15.78
CA CYS A 47 -29.39 4.38 15.79
C CYS A 47 -30.12 5.40 14.89
N ALA A 48 -30.78 4.94 13.83
CA ALA A 48 -31.58 5.79 12.94
C ALA A 48 -32.94 6.20 13.55
N LYS A 49 -33.57 5.33 14.35
CA LYS A 49 -34.85 5.64 15.03
C LYS A 49 -34.69 6.72 16.11
N ASP A 50 -33.55 6.73 16.80
CA ASP A 50 -33.24 7.74 17.82
C ASP A 50 -32.93 9.13 17.21
N GLN A 51 -32.56 9.20 15.92
CA GLN A 51 -32.32 10.47 15.21
C GLN A 51 -33.63 11.23 14.89
N GLU A 52 -34.74 10.53 14.66
CA GLU A 52 -36.05 11.17 14.42
C GLU A 52 -36.66 11.79 15.68
N ALA A 53 -36.29 11.28 16.87
CA ALA A 53 -36.76 11.83 18.14
C ALA A 53 -36.17 13.23 18.45
N LEU A 54 -35.00 13.57 17.92
CA LEU A 54 -34.33 14.86 18.17
C LEU A 54 -34.88 16.01 17.29
N VAL A 55 -35.63 15.70 16.24
CA VAL A 55 -36.22 16.69 15.31
C VAL A 55 -37.59 17.20 15.79
N THR A 56 -38.17 16.62 16.85
CA THR A 56 -39.48 17.02 17.39
C THR A 56 -39.34 17.66 18.77
N LEU A 57 -38.58 18.75 18.88
CA LEU A 57 -38.72 19.69 19.99
C LEU A 57 -39.67 20.81 19.55
N PRO A 58 -40.78 21.08 20.26
CA PRO A 58 -41.66 22.18 19.91
C PRO A 58 -40.90 23.49 20.12
N MET A 59 -40.71 24.26 19.03
CA MET A 59 -40.25 25.63 19.12
C MET A 59 -41.33 26.46 19.81
N ALA A 60 -41.17 26.70 21.11
CA ALA A 60 -41.99 27.66 21.84
C ALA A 60 -41.48 29.08 21.53
N GLU A 61 -42.21 29.74 20.64
CA GLU A 61 -42.09 31.16 20.33
C GLU A 61 -42.35 31.98 21.61
N HIS A 62 -41.38 32.79 22.03
CA HIS A 62 -41.63 33.83 23.02
C HIS A 62 -41.24 35.17 22.41
N SER A 63 -42.29 35.94 22.13
CA SER A 63 -42.26 37.32 21.70
C SER A 63 -41.65 38.24 22.76
N ALA A 64 -40.89 39.21 22.28
CA ALA A 64 -40.34 40.30 23.06
C ALA A 64 -41.43 41.23 23.60
N SER A 65 -41.28 41.69 24.85
CA SER A 65 -41.54 43.08 25.20
C SER A 65 -40.70 43.53 26.40
N ASP A 66 -40.27 44.78 26.33
CA ASP A 66 -39.36 45.48 27.22
C ASP A 66 -39.96 45.75 28.61
N ASN A 67 -39.10 45.81 29.64
CA ASN A 67 -38.98 47.02 30.47
C ASN A 67 -37.78 46.96 31.44
N LEU A 68 -37.07 48.09 31.48
CA LEU A 68 -35.93 48.41 32.34
C LEU A 68 -36.36 48.70 33.78
N THR A 69 -35.54 48.35 34.78
CA THR A 69 -35.06 49.31 35.79
C THR A 69 -33.85 48.76 36.58
N PRO A 70 -32.97 49.64 37.10
CA PRO A 70 -31.65 49.28 37.65
C PRO A 70 -31.58 49.41 39.18
N ALA A 71 -30.88 48.51 39.88
CA ALA A 71 -30.09 48.83 41.08
C ALA A 71 -29.42 47.60 41.72
N SER A 72 -28.18 47.85 42.20
CA SER A 72 -27.50 47.25 43.35
C SER A 72 -27.09 45.76 43.35
N ASN A 73 -25.79 45.55 43.14
CA ASN A 73 -24.95 44.47 43.73
C ASN A 73 -24.86 44.63 45.27
N PRO A 74 -24.27 43.69 46.06
CA PRO A 74 -23.79 42.32 45.77
C PRO A 74 -24.21 41.26 46.82
N SER A 75 -23.83 40.01 46.56
CA SER A 75 -23.68 38.89 47.53
C SER A 75 -24.88 37.95 47.73
N ASN A 76 -24.61 36.67 47.47
CA ASN A 76 -25.44 35.46 47.57
C ASN A 76 -26.35 35.16 46.37
N ALA A 77 -25.78 34.52 45.35
CA ALA A 77 -26.52 33.78 44.32
C ALA A 77 -26.55 32.28 44.67
N PRO A 78 -27.70 31.59 44.55
CA PRO A 78 -27.82 30.16 44.80
C PRO A 78 -27.24 29.36 43.63
N SER A 79 -26.46 28.32 43.93
CA SER A 79 -25.84 27.38 43.00
C SER A 79 -26.80 26.34 42.40
N ASP A 80 -28.11 26.60 42.40
CA ASP A 80 -29.14 25.59 42.11
C ASP A 80 -29.53 25.48 40.63
N GLY A 81 -28.97 26.33 39.75
CA GLY A 81 -29.20 26.25 38.31
C GLY A 81 -28.37 25.19 37.58
N SER A 82 -27.23 24.79 38.15
CA SER A 82 -26.27 23.90 37.47
C SER A 82 -26.58 22.41 37.66
N THR A 83 -27.30 22.04 38.73
CA THR A 83 -27.66 20.65 39.04
C THR A 83 -28.85 20.16 38.21
N ALA A 84 -29.88 20.99 38.06
CA ALA A 84 -31.06 20.66 37.25
C ALA A 84 -30.72 20.41 35.77
N ALA A 85 -29.77 21.18 35.21
CA ALA A 85 -29.30 20.98 33.84
C ALA A 85 -28.49 19.68 33.66
N LEU A 86 -27.72 19.27 34.68
CA LEU A 86 -26.95 18.01 34.68
C LEU A 86 -27.86 16.80 34.83
N GLU A 87 -28.90 16.88 35.67
CA GLU A 87 -29.91 15.83 35.82
C GLU A 87 -30.56 15.51 34.48
N VAL A 88 -31.00 16.56 33.76
CA VAL A 88 -31.55 16.44 32.41
C VAL A 88 -30.57 15.71 31.49
N LEU A 89 -29.29 16.10 31.42
CA LEU A 89 -28.32 15.50 30.47
C LEU A 89 -28.15 13.97 30.61
N ASN A 90 -28.33 13.44 31.81
CA ASN A 90 -28.19 12.03 32.13
C ASN A 90 -29.52 11.27 32.20
N GLU A 91 -30.65 11.95 31.96
CA GLU A 91 -31.94 11.29 31.85
C GLU A 91 -31.95 10.30 30.69
N ARG A 92 -32.69 9.22 30.91
CA ARG A 92 -32.88 8.15 29.94
C ARG A 92 -34.18 8.45 29.20
N TRP A 93 -34.09 8.76 27.91
CA TRP A 93 -35.26 9.06 27.10
C TRP A 93 -35.56 7.94 26.10
N GLY A 94 -36.83 7.89 25.69
CA GLY A 94 -37.34 6.93 24.69
C GLY A 94 -37.45 5.49 25.19
N GLN A 95 -37.93 4.62 24.30
CA GLN A 95 -38.13 3.18 24.55
C GLN A 95 -36.83 2.38 24.65
N GLY A 96 -35.66 3.00 24.49
CA GLY A 96 -34.35 2.36 24.58
C GLY A 96 -33.53 2.84 25.78
N SER A 97 -34.11 3.70 26.63
CA SER A 97 -33.46 4.33 27.78
C SER A 97 -32.12 5.01 27.43
N SER A 98 -32.06 5.63 26.26
CA SER A 98 -30.87 6.26 25.71
C SER A 98 -30.69 7.67 26.29
N THR A 99 -29.45 8.04 26.59
CA THR A 99 -29.13 9.41 27.03
C THR A 99 -28.84 10.31 25.84
N LEU A 100 -28.79 11.62 26.07
CA LEU A 100 -28.42 12.59 25.02
C LEU A 100 -27.05 12.27 24.42
N LEU A 101 -26.13 11.74 25.24
CA LEU A 101 -24.80 11.32 24.82
C LEU A 101 -24.83 10.10 23.89
N HIS A 102 -25.78 9.17 24.06
CA HIS A 102 -25.99 8.05 23.12
C HIS A 102 -26.46 8.57 21.75
N ALA A 103 -27.43 9.48 21.73
CA ALA A 103 -27.92 10.09 20.50
C ALA A 103 -26.81 10.88 19.77
N ALA A 104 -26.02 11.66 20.52
CA ALA A 104 -24.89 12.39 19.98
C ALA A 104 -23.79 11.47 19.41
N ALA A 105 -23.49 10.36 20.10
CA ALA A 105 -22.54 9.35 19.64
C ALA A 105 -22.98 8.65 18.34
N CYS A 106 -24.29 8.53 18.15
CA CYS A 106 -24.93 8.02 16.94
C CYS A 106 -24.95 9.04 15.78
N SER A 107 -24.77 10.33 16.08
CA SER A 107 -24.80 11.40 15.10
C SER A 107 -23.50 11.46 14.27
N LYS A 108 -23.53 12.22 13.17
CA LYS A 108 -22.34 12.53 12.37
C LYS A 108 -21.42 13.56 13.05
N HIS A 109 -21.91 14.29 14.05
CA HIS A 109 -21.26 15.46 14.61
C HIS A 109 -20.54 15.11 15.91
N GLY A 110 -19.30 14.65 15.81
CA GLY A 110 -18.45 14.34 16.97
C GLY A 110 -18.27 15.54 17.91
N ASP A 111 -18.30 16.77 17.39
CA ASP A 111 -18.17 18.00 18.19
C ASP A 111 -19.23 18.11 19.29
N ILE A 112 -20.45 17.59 19.04
CA ILE A 112 -21.53 17.57 20.01
C ILE A 112 -21.20 16.63 21.17
N VAL A 113 -20.56 15.48 20.89
CA VAL A 113 -20.09 14.54 21.93
C VAL A 113 -19.11 15.23 22.86
N TYR A 114 -18.11 15.94 22.31
CA TYR A 114 -17.13 16.66 23.12
C TYR A 114 -17.77 17.79 23.95
N ALA A 115 -18.72 18.52 23.37
CA ALA A 115 -19.45 19.58 24.08
C ALA A 115 -20.29 19.03 25.25
N LEU A 116 -21.00 17.92 25.06
CA LEU A 116 -21.81 17.29 26.11
C LEU A 116 -20.95 16.75 27.25
N LEU A 117 -19.82 16.10 26.92
CA LEU A 117 -18.86 15.65 27.92
C LEU A 117 -18.30 16.82 28.75
N ARG A 118 -17.99 17.96 28.11
CA ARG A 118 -17.52 19.16 28.82
C ARG A 118 -18.56 19.78 29.75
N ILE A 119 -19.84 19.60 29.47
CA ILE A 119 -20.92 20.09 30.33
C ILE A 119 -21.17 19.12 31.51
N GLY A 120 -20.58 17.92 31.50
CA GLY A 120 -20.68 16.93 32.57
C GLY A 120 -21.63 15.78 32.29
N ALA A 121 -21.97 15.51 31.02
CA ALA A 121 -22.75 14.33 30.66
C ALA A 121 -21.94 13.05 30.94
N ASP A 122 -22.56 12.06 31.60
CA ASP A 122 -21.87 10.86 32.05
C ASP A 122 -21.72 9.82 30.91
N PRO A 123 -20.49 9.45 30.53
CA PRO A 123 -20.24 8.43 29.51
C PRO A 123 -20.41 6.99 30.03
N THR A 124 -20.70 6.79 31.31
CA THR A 124 -20.84 5.48 31.96
C THR A 124 -22.26 4.92 31.92
N VAL A 125 -23.26 5.77 31.63
CA VAL A 125 -24.67 5.36 31.59
C VAL A 125 -24.89 4.34 30.49
N ARG A 126 -25.70 3.32 30.75
CA ARG A 126 -25.98 2.24 29.78
C ARG A 126 -27.41 2.33 29.25
N ASP A 127 -27.56 2.12 27.93
CA ASP A 127 -28.86 1.93 27.29
C ASP A 127 -29.53 0.60 27.71
N GLU A 128 -30.73 0.31 27.20
CA GLU A 128 -31.45 -0.94 27.48
C GLU A 128 -30.73 -2.18 26.95
N ARG A 129 -29.83 -2.01 25.97
CA ARG A 129 -28.99 -3.07 25.42
C ARG A 129 -27.69 -3.23 26.21
N GLY A 130 -27.51 -2.48 27.30
CA GLY A 130 -26.31 -2.50 28.14
C GLY A 130 -25.09 -1.82 27.52
N ARG A 131 -25.27 -1.07 26.42
CA ARG A 131 -24.21 -0.36 25.70
C ARG A 131 -23.96 0.99 26.35
N THR A 132 -22.71 1.41 26.41
CA THR A 132 -22.35 2.79 26.77
C THR A 132 -22.49 3.71 25.54
N PRO A 133 -22.52 5.05 25.70
CA PRO A 133 -22.48 5.99 24.58
C PRO A 133 -21.32 5.72 23.62
N TYR A 134 -20.17 5.28 24.14
CA TYR A 134 -19.03 4.89 23.32
C TYR A 134 -19.29 3.62 22.49
N ASP A 135 -19.99 2.63 23.05
CA ASP A 135 -20.34 1.39 22.34
C ASP A 135 -21.44 1.62 21.29
N ALA A 136 -22.36 2.55 21.55
CA ALA A 136 -23.35 2.99 20.57
C ALA A 136 -22.73 3.81 19.42
N ALA A 137 -21.51 4.34 19.61
CA ALA A 137 -20.82 5.13 18.60
C ALA A 137 -20.34 4.28 17.41
N ASN A 138 -21.02 4.40 16.27
CA ASN A 138 -20.63 3.67 15.07
C ASN A 138 -19.42 4.32 14.35
N ARG A 139 -19.35 5.65 14.38
CA ARG A 139 -18.36 6.45 13.65
C ARG A 139 -17.01 6.49 14.37
N LYS A 140 -15.94 6.68 13.59
CA LYS A 140 -14.57 6.77 14.15
C LYS A 140 -14.38 8.12 14.84
N GLU A 141 -14.98 9.15 14.28
CA GLU A 141 -14.93 10.54 14.72
C GLU A 141 -15.50 10.68 16.14
N ALA A 142 -16.75 10.25 16.36
CA ALA A 142 -17.38 10.26 17.69
C ALA A 142 -16.58 9.45 18.73
N ARG A 143 -16.10 8.26 18.37
CA ARG A 143 -15.25 7.43 19.26
C ARG A 143 -13.92 8.09 19.61
N ASN A 144 -13.35 8.86 18.68
CA ASN A 144 -12.11 9.58 18.95
C ASN A 144 -12.34 10.72 19.94
N GLU A 145 -13.49 11.40 19.91
CA GLU A 145 -13.79 12.47 20.87
C GLU A 145 -13.87 11.95 22.31
N PHE A 146 -14.49 10.80 22.55
CA PHE A 146 -14.45 10.14 23.86
C PHE A 146 -13.01 9.86 24.32
N ARG A 147 -12.14 9.38 23.41
CA ARG A 147 -10.73 9.11 23.73
C ARG A 147 -9.89 10.36 23.93
N ARG A 148 -10.22 11.47 23.24
CA ARG A 148 -9.57 12.78 23.42
C ARG A 148 -9.98 13.38 24.77
N PHE A 149 -11.27 13.36 25.08
CA PHE A 149 -11.78 13.85 26.35
C PHE A 149 -11.20 13.08 27.54
N MET A 150 -11.10 11.75 27.45
CA MET A 150 -10.42 10.93 28.47
C MET A 150 -8.92 11.27 28.61
N ALA A 151 -8.26 11.68 27.53
CA ALA A 151 -6.86 12.10 27.57
C ALA A 151 -6.70 13.48 28.24
N ASP A 152 -7.62 14.40 27.98
CA ASP A 152 -7.63 15.75 28.55
C ASP A 152 -8.06 15.75 30.02
N HIS A 153 -8.96 14.84 30.40
CA HIS A 153 -9.61 14.80 31.71
C HIS A 153 -9.70 13.37 32.29
N PRO A 154 -8.58 12.75 32.69
CA PRO A 154 -8.56 11.36 33.16
C PRO A 154 -9.34 11.11 34.46
N ASP A 155 -9.56 12.15 35.28
CA ASP A 155 -10.18 12.04 36.61
C ASP A 155 -11.67 12.42 36.64
N MET A 156 -12.27 12.80 35.50
CA MET A 156 -13.65 13.34 35.49
C MET A 156 -14.75 12.28 35.59
N HIS A 157 -14.53 11.10 35.01
CA HIS A 157 -15.49 9.99 35.08
C HIS A 157 -14.75 8.68 35.31
N ASP A 158 -15.46 7.66 35.78
CA ASP A 158 -14.90 6.31 35.88
C ASP A 158 -14.85 5.64 34.50
N TYR A 159 -13.78 5.95 33.76
CA TYR A 159 -13.55 5.42 32.41
C TYR A 159 -13.29 3.91 32.39
N THR A 160 -13.09 3.25 33.54
CA THR A 160 -12.95 1.78 33.58
C THR A 160 -14.27 1.06 33.25
N LEU A 161 -15.39 1.73 33.51
CA LEU A 161 -16.75 1.22 33.23
C LEU A 161 -17.19 1.49 31.79
N THR A 162 -16.56 2.46 31.14
CA THR A 162 -16.75 2.78 29.73
C THR A 162 -15.76 1.95 28.93
N HIS A 163 -16.19 1.13 27.98
CA HIS A 163 -15.26 0.27 27.21
C HIS A 163 -14.35 1.07 26.23
N ILE A 164 -13.99 2.32 26.57
CA ILE A 164 -13.16 3.24 25.81
C ILE A 164 -11.71 2.72 25.85
N PRO A 165 -11.14 2.29 24.70
CA PRO A 165 -9.74 1.89 24.61
C PRO A 165 -8.80 3.06 24.90
N SER A 166 -7.54 2.75 25.21
CA SER A 166 -6.48 3.68 25.63
C SER A 166 -6.58 5.10 25.03
N PRO A 167 -6.31 6.15 25.85
CA PRO A 167 -6.47 7.54 25.44
C PRO A 167 -5.77 7.83 24.12
N LEU A 168 -6.50 8.46 23.20
CA LEU A 168 -5.99 8.74 21.87
C LEU A 168 -5.23 10.06 21.94
N THR A 169 -3.93 9.96 22.17
CA THR A 169 -3.06 11.13 22.16
C THR A 169 -3.03 11.74 20.76
N GLN A 170 -3.14 13.07 20.69
CA GLN A 170 -3.09 13.86 19.45
C GLN A 170 -1.87 13.48 18.58
N VAL A 171 -0.74 13.17 19.23
CA VAL A 171 0.50 12.71 18.58
C VAL A 171 0.29 11.42 17.78
N GLN A 172 -0.45 10.44 18.32
CA GLN A 172 -0.68 9.16 17.65
C GLN A 172 -1.61 9.26 16.43
N LEU A 173 -2.56 10.20 16.43
CA LEU A 173 -3.43 10.46 15.27
C LEU A 173 -2.62 11.06 14.13
N GLU A 174 -1.86 12.10 14.42
CA GLU A 174 -1.04 12.79 13.42
C GLU A 174 0.02 11.85 12.82
N GLU A 175 0.63 10.98 13.62
CA GLU A 175 1.55 9.97 13.11
C GLU A 175 0.88 8.97 12.16
N LYS A 176 -0.33 8.49 12.50
CA LYS A 176 -1.09 7.58 11.64
C LYS A 176 -1.47 8.25 10.33
N GLU A 177 -1.95 9.49 10.38
CA GLU A 177 -2.29 10.27 9.19
C GLU A 177 -1.08 10.57 8.31
N LYS A 178 0.07 10.92 8.91
CA LYS A 178 1.34 11.10 8.19
C LYS A 178 1.78 9.80 7.51
N LYS A 179 1.73 8.67 8.22
CA LYS A 179 2.05 7.34 7.68
C LYS A 179 1.10 6.94 6.54
N GLU A 180 -0.19 7.18 6.67
CA GLU A 180 -1.18 6.90 5.63
C GLU A 180 -1.00 7.82 4.41
N ALA A 181 -0.75 9.11 4.63
CA ALA A 181 -0.47 10.06 3.57
C ALA A 181 0.81 9.71 2.79
N GLU A 182 1.85 9.26 3.49
CA GLU A 182 3.10 8.79 2.88
C GLU A 182 2.87 7.52 2.06
N LYS A 183 2.19 6.51 2.62
CA LYS A 183 1.79 5.29 1.88
C LYS A 183 0.98 5.64 0.63
N ARG A 184 0.03 6.57 0.72
CA ARG A 184 -0.78 7.02 -0.41
C ARG A 184 0.07 7.70 -1.49
N LYS A 185 1.05 8.53 -1.09
CA LYS A 185 2.00 9.17 -2.03
C LYS A 185 2.89 8.12 -2.71
N ALA A 186 3.42 7.16 -1.95
CA ALA A 186 4.24 6.07 -2.48
C ALA A 186 3.47 5.20 -3.48
N GLN A 187 2.23 4.82 -3.16
CA GLN A 187 1.36 4.06 -4.07
C GLN A 187 1.05 4.81 -5.38
N LYS A 188 0.75 6.12 -5.30
CA LYS A 188 0.53 6.96 -6.50
C LYS A 188 1.77 7.02 -7.39
N LYS A 189 2.97 7.18 -6.80
CA LYS A 189 4.24 7.20 -7.53
C LYS A 189 4.51 5.85 -8.22
N ALA A 190 4.33 4.74 -7.50
CA ALA A 190 4.48 3.40 -8.05
C ALA A 190 3.50 3.12 -9.20
N LYS A 191 2.22 3.49 -9.06
CA LYS A 191 1.21 3.34 -10.13
C LYS A 191 1.57 4.17 -11.37
N LYS A 192 2.05 5.40 -11.18
CA LYS A 192 2.50 6.26 -12.29
C LYS A 192 3.72 5.67 -13.01
N GLN A 193 4.67 5.10 -12.28
CA GLN A 193 5.84 4.46 -12.86
C GLN A 193 5.47 3.21 -13.68
N ARG A 194 4.67 2.30 -13.11
CA ARG A 194 4.16 1.12 -13.82
C ARG A 194 3.36 1.48 -15.08
N ALA A 195 2.56 2.55 -15.02
CA ALA A 195 1.81 3.02 -16.19
C ALA A 195 2.71 3.59 -17.30
N LYS A 196 3.82 4.27 -16.94
CA LYS A 196 4.81 4.75 -17.91
C LYS A 196 5.57 3.59 -18.56
N GLU A 197 6.01 2.63 -17.76
CA GLU A 197 6.73 1.44 -18.23
C GLU A 197 5.85 0.59 -19.16
N LYS A 198 4.59 0.34 -18.78
CA LYS A 198 3.64 -0.37 -19.64
C LYS A 198 3.46 0.34 -20.99
N LYS A 199 3.30 1.66 -21.00
CA LYS A 199 3.20 2.43 -22.26
C LYS A 199 4.46 2.32 -23.12
N ALA A 200 5.65 2.32 -22.52
CA ALA A 200 6.90 2.14 -23.25
C ALA A 200 7.01 0.74 -23.85
N ILE A 201 6.65 -0.30 -23.08
CA ILE A 201 6.62 -1.69 -23.55
C ILE A 201 5.62 -1.85 -24.71
N ASP A 202 4.41 -1.31 -24.58
CA ASP A 202 3.38 -1.39 -25.62
C ASP A 202 3.82 -0.67 -26.91
N GLN A 203 4.53 0.47 -26.79
CA GLN A 203 5.12 1.17 -27.94
C GLN A 203 6.22 0.35 -28.63
N LEU A 204 7.13 -0.27 -27.85
CA LEU A 204 8.17 -1.13 -28.40
C LEU A 204 7.59 -2.34 -29.13
N LYS A 205 6.55 -2.97 -28.56
CA LYS A 205 5.82 -4.08 -29.20
C LYS A 205 5.17 -3.65 -30.50
N MET A 206 4.47 -2.52 -30.52
CA MET A 206 3.87 -2.01 -31.76
C MET A 206 4.93 -1.66 -32.83
N GLU A 207 6.09 -1.15 -32.44
CA GLU A 207 7.18 -0.87 -33.38
C GLU A 207 7.79 -2.16 -33.93
N GLU A 208 7.98 -3.18 -33.08
CA GLU A 208 8.45 -4.50 -33.49
C GLU A 208 7.47 -5.19 -34.44
N GLU A 209 6.17 -5.19 -34.13
CA GLU A 209 5.11 -5.72 -35.00
C GLU A 209 5.11 -5.01 -36.36
N LYS A 210 5.21 -3.67 -36.38
CA LYS A 210 5.35 -2.90 -37.65
C LYS A 210 6.61 -3.27 -38.42
N LYS A 211 7.74 -3.50 -37.74
CA LYS A 211 8.99 -3.95 -38.38
C LYS A 211 8.81 -5.36 -38.96
N GLN A 212 8.21 -6.28 -38.22
CA GLN A 212 7.93 -7.64 -38.68
C GLN A 212 6.95 -7.64 -39.86
N GLU A 213 5.91 -6.81 -39.83
CA GLU A 213 4.96 -6.67 -40.93
C GLU A 213 5.62 -6.06 -42.18
N ARG A 214 6.46 -5.03 -42.02
CA ARG A 214 7.24 -4.49 -43.14
C ARG A 214 8.17 -5.55 -43.73
N LEU A 215 8.80 -6.37 -42.89
CA LEU A 215 9.64 -7.49 -43.35
C LEU A 215 8.81 -8.57 -44.05
N SER A 216 7.61 -8.87 -43.58
CA SER A 216 6.75 -9.89 -44.19
C SER A 216 6.22 -9.46 -45.55
N LYS A 217 5.94 -8.16 -45.75
CA LYS A 217 5.49 -7.56 -47.02
C LYS A 217 6.57 -7.49 -48.12
N LEU A 218 7.85 -7.65 -47.79
CA LEU A 218 8.93 -7.68 -48.80
C LEU A 218 8.83 -8.92 -49.70
N SER A 219 9.27 -8.80 -50.95
CA SER A 219 9.30 -9.92 -51.89
C SER A 219 10.35 -10.97 -51.47
N ASP A 220 10.18 -12.21 -51.91
CA ASP A 220 11.12 -13.30 -51.62
C ASP A 220 12.54 -13.04 -52.14
N ARG A 221 12.68 -12.20 -53.18
CA ARG A 221 13.96 -11.75 -53.72
C ARG A 221 14.67 -10.81 -52.74
N GLU A 222 13.95 -9.83 -52.20
CA GLU A 222 14.48 -8.86 -51.24
C GLU A 222 14.81 -9.50 -49.89
N LYS A 223 13.97 -10.42 -49.41
CA LYS A 223 14.24 -11.22 -48.20
C LYS A 223 15.53 -12.04 -48.34
N ARG A 224 15.75 -12.67 -49.49
CA ARG A 224 16.99 -13.42 -49.79
C ARG A 224 18.22 -12.52 -49.91
N ALA A 225 18.08 -11.34 -50.52
CA ALA A 225 19.14 -10.34 -50.58
C ALA A 225 19.54 -9.86 -49.17
N ARG A 226 18.59 -9.49 -48.31
CA ARG A 226 18.87 -9.11 -46.91
C ARG A 226 19.49 -10.23 -46.07
N ALA A 227 19.04 -11.48 -46.25
CA ALA A 227 19.65 -12.61 -45.58
C ALA A 227 21.10 -12.86 -46.06
N ALA A 228 21.39 -12.60 -47.35
CA ALA A 228 22.75 -12.63 -47.88
C ALA A 228 23.61 -11.50 -47.30
N GLU A 229 23.11 -10.26 -47.27
CA GLU A 229 23.79 -9.10 -46.62
C GLU A 229 24.12 -9.38 -45.15
N GLN A 230 23.19 -9.97 -44.39
CA GLN A 230 23.45 -10.37 -42.99
C GLN A 230 24.53 -11.45 -42.86
N ARG A 231 24.56 -12.42 -43.78
CA ARG A 231 25.61 -13.45 -43.81
C ARG A 231 26.97 -12.84 -44.16
N PHE A 232 27.02 -11.94 -45.14
CA PHE A 232 28.24 -11.22 -45.51
C PHE A 232 28.73 -10.32 -44.36
N ALA A 233 27.84 -9.59 -43.69
CA ALA A 233 28.18 -8.77 -42.53
C ALA A 233 28.76 -9.62 -41.40
N ARG A 234 28.11 -10.74 -41.02
CA ARG A 234 28.63 -11.67 -40.01
C ARG A 234 29.98 -12.27 -40.40
N GLN A 235 30.15 -12.62 -41.67
CA GLN A 235 31.41 -13.15 -42.16
C GLN A 235 32.52 -12.09 -42.11
N GLN A 236 32.22 -10.83 -42.39
CA GLN A 236 33.19 -9.73 -42.31
C GLN A 236 33.70 -9.49 -40.88
N VAL A 237 32.82 -9.63 -39.87
CA VAL A 237 33.22 -9.60 -38.44
C VAL A 237 34.10 -10.81 -38.09
N ASN A 238 33.77 -12.01 -38.58
CA ASN A 238 34.60 -13.21 -38.38
C ASN A 238 35.96 -13.12 -39.11
N SER A 239 36.01 -12.49 -40.29
CA SER A 239 37.26 -12.26 -41.04
C SER A 239 38.20 -11.30 -40.31
N THR A 240 37.67 -10.41 -39.45
CA THR A 240 38.50 -9.52 -38.62
C THR A 240 39.12 -10.23 -37.41
N GLU A 241 38.60 -11.41 -37.03
CA GLU A 241 39.14 -12.26 -35.96
C GLU A 241 40.02 -13.41 -36.48
N VAL A 242 39.69 -14.00 -37.64
CA VAL A 242 40.46 -15.12 -38.24
C VAL A 242 41.78 -14.65 -38.88
N GLY A 243 41.93 -13.35 -39.15
CA GLY A 243 43.17 -12.76 -39.69
C GLY A 243 44.17 -12.24 -38.63
N LYS A 244 43.81 -12.26 -37.34
CA LYS A 244 44.70 -11.80 -36.25
C LYS A 244 45.16 -13.00 -35.43
N ILE A 245 46.23 -13.68 -35.89
CA ILE A 245 47.00 -14.56 -35.00
C ILE A 245 47.47 -13.67 -33.85
N SER A 246 46.83 -13.82 -32.67
CA SER A 246 47.19 -13.07 -31.46
C SER A 246 48.67 -13.29 -31.16
N ASP A 247 49.37 -12.28 -30.64
CA ASP A 247 50.80 -12.40 -30.29
C ASP A 247 51.08 -13.58 -29.33
N ALA A 248 50.05 -14.02 -28.59
CA ALA A 248 50.07 -15.20 -27.73
C ALA A 248 50.18 -16.55 -28.47
N GLN A 249 50.04 -16.58 -29.79
CA GLN A 249 50.18 -17.76 -30.65
C GLN A 249 51.44 -17.71 -31.53
N ARG A 250 52.38 -16.81 -31.25
CA ARG A 250 53.67 -16.73 -31.94
C ARG A 250 54.81 -17.08 -31.01
N CYS A 251 55.88 -17.65 -31.57
CA CYS A 251 57.12 -17.89 -30.84
C CYS A 251 57.73 -16.55 -30.39
N ALA A 252 58.03 -16.40 -29.11
CA ALA A 252 58.60 -15.18 -28.56
C ALA A 252 59.99 -14.82 -29.11
N PHE A 253 60.73 -15.81 -29.65
CA PHE A 253 62.06 -15.59 -30.23
C PHE A 253 62.04 -15.38 -31.75
N CYS A 254 61.35 -16.26 -32.49
CA CYS A 254 61.39 -16.29 -33.96
C CYS A 254 60.07 -15.94 -34.65
N SER A 255 59.05 -15.52 -33.89
CA SER A 255 57.72 -15.10 -34.35
C SER A 255 56.92 -16.13 -35.17
N ARG A 256 57.41 -17.38 -35.23
CA ARG A 256 56.77 -18.49 -35.92
C ARG A 256 55.41 -18.79 -35.30
N ASP A 257 54.40 -19.02 -36.15
CA ASP A 257 53.06 -19.43 -35.72
C ASP A 257 53.12 -20.78 -34.97
N LEU A 258 52.51 -20.79 -33.79
CA LEU A 258 52.41 -21.92 -32.88
C LEU A 258 51.04 -22.60 -32.97
N SER A 259 50.12 -22.09 -33.78
CA SER A 259 48.79 -22.67 -33.99
C SER A 259 48.91 -24.13 -34.43
N GLY A 260 48.31 -25.04 -33.65
CA GLY A 260 48.34 -26.48 -33.92
C GLY A 260 49.61 -27.23 -33.46
N ARG A 261 50.52 -26.59 -32.71
CA ARG A 261 51.67 -27.26 -32.06
C ARG A 261 51.55 -27.15 -30.54
N VAL A 262 52.17 -28.08 -29.81
CA VAL A 262 52.35 -27.97 -28.35
C VAL A 262 53.61 -27.14 -28.09
N PRO A 263 53.51 -25.86 -27.67
CA PRO A 263 54.67 -24.99 -27.51
C PRO A 263 55.42 -25.29 -26.22
N PHE A 264 56.71 -24.99 -26.19
CA PHE A 264 57.48 -24.96 -24.95
C PHE A 264 57.20 -23.64 -24.23
N GLU A 265 57.07 -23.67 -22.90
CA GLU A 265 56.74 -22.49 -22.09
C GLU A 265 57.83 -22.24 -21.04
N ARG A 266 58.26 -20.98 -20.92
CA ARG A 266 59.17 -20.52 -19.86
C ARG A 266 58.79 -19.12 -19.45
N LEU A 267 58.60 -18.90 -18.14
CA LEU A 267 58.01 -17.67 -17.59
C LEU A 267 56.63 -17.43 -18.22
N SER A 268 56.45 -16.33 -18.95
CA SER A 268 55.22 -15.97 -19.68
C SER A 268 55.36 -16.06 -21.21
N PHE A 269 56.46 -16.65 -21.72
CA PHE A 269 56.77 -16.72 -23.14
C PHE A 269 56.60 -18.14 -23.71
N LYS A 270 56.09 -18.24 -24.94
CA LYS A 270 55.91 -19.51 -25.68
C LYS A 270 56.91 -19.64 -26.82
N TYR A 271 57.35 -20.87 -27.09
CA TYR A 271 58.43 -21.16 -28.03
C TYR A 271 58.12 -22.36 -28.92
N CYS A 272 58.64 -22.33 -30.16
CA CYS A 272 58.43 -23.42 -31.11
C CYS A 272 59.36 -24.63 -30.91
N ASN A 273 60.51 -24.46 -30.22
CA ASN A 273 61.46 -25.52 -29.89
C ASN A 273 62.40 -25.09 -28.74
N THR A 274 63.16 -26.04 -28.19
CA THR A 274 64.12 -25.82 -27.10
C THR A 274 65.30 -24.90 -27.48
N THR A 275 65.64 -24.82 -28.77
CA THR A 275 66.64 -23.87 -29.29
C THR A 275 66.17 -22.43 -29.09
N CYS A 276 64.93 -22.11 -29.45
CA CYS A 276 64.34 -20.78 -29.26
C CYS A 276 64.24 -20.38 -27.77
N VAL A 277 64.02 -21.36 -26.87
CA VAL A 277 64.04 -21.12 -25.43
C VAL A 277 65.44 -20.70 -24.96
N ARG A 278 66.49 -21.38 -25.45
CA ARG A 278 67.89 -21.12 -25.09
C ARG A 278 68.37 -19.78 -25.61
N GLU A 279 68.13 -19.49 -26.88
CA GLU A 279 68.56 -18.23 -27.51
C GLU A 279 67.87 -17.01 -26.89
N HIS A 280 66.55 -17.09 -26.65
CA HIS A 280 65.84 -16.00 -26.00
C HIS A 280 66.30 -15.79 -24.56
N ARG A 281 66.68 -16.85 -23.84
CA ARG A 281 67.29 -16.75 -22.52
C ARG A 281 68.61 -15.97 -22.57
N LEU A 282 69.51 -16.31 -23.49
CA LEU A 282 70.79 -15.62 -23.66
C LEU A 282 70.60 -14.14 -24.01
N LEU A 283 69.60 -13.82 -24.86
CA LEU A 283 69.27 -12.43 -25.18
C LEU A 283 68.75 -11.63 -23.98
N LEU A 284 67.98 -12.24 -23.09
CA LEU A 284 67.45 -11.56 -21.90
C LEU A 284 68.48 -11.43 -20.78
N GLU A 285 69.46 -12.35 -20.70
CA GLU A 285 70.54 -12.31 -19.71
C GLU A 285 71.67 -11.33 -20.09
N ASN A 286 71.83 -11.03 -21.39
CA ASN A 286 72.85 -10.09 -21.91
C ASN A 286 72.33 -8.65 -22.08
N ARG A 287 71.19 -8.30 -21.46
CA ARG A 287 70.50 -7.02 -21.62
C ARG A 287 70.33 -6.32 -20.28
#